data_AF-A0A7W7S3U3-F1
#
_entry.id   AF-A0A7W7S3U3-F1
#
_cell.length_a   1.000
_cell.length_b   1.000
_cell.length_c   1.000
_cell.angle_alpha   90.00
_cell.angle_beta   90.00
_cell.angle_gamma   90.00
#
_symmetry.space_group_name_H-M   'P 1'
#
loop_
_entity.id
_entity.type
_entity.pdbx_description
1 polymer ?
#
loop_
_entity_poly.entity_id
_entity_poly.type
_entity_poly.pdbx_seq_one_letter_code
_entity_poly.pdbx_strand_id
1 'polypeptide(L)'
;MSAAYIASGGLSHGTAMTVAAAQGLTTDHAMIYGMSLDPHTLYAAMTRDRLSAHLYLPRNVLESDADRARHGEPRNPAEELHRALDAYAATLQGDRADQLISPEPEPIAAVRAREREAAEQVEVQKMARAVFAAAMLNQITDPRRRTA
;
A
#
# COMPACT_ATOMS: atom_id res chain seq x y z
N MET A 1 15.68 34.74 12.90
CA MET A 1 14.41 34.94 12.17
C MET A 1 14.25 36.44 11.87
N SER A 2 14.03 36.84 10.62
CA SER A 2 14.11 38.26 10.20
C SER A 2 12.75 38.95 10.10
N ALA A 3 12.71 40.27 10.27
CA ALA A 3 11.48 41.05 10.14
C ALA A 3 10.85 40.95 8.73
N ALA A 4 11.68 40.83 7.68
CA ALA A 4 11.22 40.62 6.32
C ALA A 4 10.50 39.28 6.12
N TYR A 5 10.98 38.21 6.78
CA TYR A 5 10.35 36.89 6.74
C TYR A 5 8.98 36.86 7.44
N ILE A 6 8.85 37.62 8.53
CA ILE A 6 7.57 37.77 9.23
C ILE A 6 6.61 38.61 8.36
N ALA A 7 7.08 39.73 7.81
CA ALA A 7 6.28 40.61 6.96
C ALA A 7 5.82 39.95 5.64
N SER A 8 6.58 38.98 5.13
CA SER A 8 6.18 38.18 3.96
C SER A 8 5.20 37.04 4.30
N GLY A 9 4.69 36.96 5.54
CA GLY A 9 3.77 35.91 5.96
C GLY A 9 4.45 34.58 6.30
N GLY A 10 5.75 34.58 6.60
CA GLY A 10 6.49 33.38 7.01
C GLY A 10 6.10 32.82 8.39
N LEU A 11 5.12 33.45 9.06
CA LEU A 11 4.45 32.97 10.26
C LEU A 11 2.98 32.68 9.94
N SER A 12 2.55 31.46 10.24
CA SER A 12 1.16 31.04 10.24
C SER A 12 0.67 30.89 11.69
N HIS A 13 -0.62 31.14 11.94
CA HIS A 13 -1.24 30.91 13.24
C HIS A 13 -1.27 29.41 13.54
N GLY A 14 -0.34 28.91 14.36
CA GLY A 14 -0.13 27.48 14.62
C GLY A 14 -1.21 26.79 15.47
N THR A 15 -2.40 27.37 15.62
CA THR A 15 -3.49 26.79 16.43
C THR A 15 -4.11 25.57 15.76
N ALA A 16 -4.05 25.48 14.43
CA ALA A 16 -4.38 24.30 13.66
C ALA A 16 -3.51 24.25 12.41
N MET A 17 -3.21 23.05 11.91
CA MET A 17 -2.47 22.85 10.67
C MET A 17 -3.06 21.67 9.89
N THR A 18 -2.79 21.63 8.59
CA THR A 18 -3.17 20.49 7.77
C THR A 18 -2.32 19.27 8.11
N VAL A 19 -2.85 18.08 7.83
CA VAL A 19 -2.10 16.82 8.03
C VAL A 19 -0.79 16.80 7.23
N ALA A 20 -0.81 17.36 6.01
CA ALA A 20 0.37 17.49 5.17
C ALA A 20 1.43 18.42 5.79
N ALA A 21 1.03 19.57 6.36
CA ALA A 21 1.95 20.47 7.04
C ALA A 21 2.51 19.87 8.35
N ALA A 22 1.77 18.96 8.98
CA ALA A 22 2.21 18.22 10.16
C ALA A 22 3.14 17.04 9.85
N GLN A 23 3.48 16.79 8.58
CA GLN A 23 4.29 15.65 8.20
C GLN A 23 5.68 15.72 8.83
N GLY A 24 6.09 14.62 9.48
CA GLY A 24 7.37 14.51 10.18
C GLY A 24 7.36 15.11 11.58
N LEU A 25 6.28 15.77 11.99
CA LEU A 25 6.10 16.25 13.36
C LEU A 25 5.54 15.13 14.24
N THR A 26 5.73 15.30 15.55
CA THR A 26 5.14 14.48 16.62
C THR A 26 4.74 15.39 17.78
N THR A 27 3.67 15.04 18.47
CA THR A 27 3.13 15.74 19.64
C THR A 27 2.77 14.72 20.72
N ASP A 28 2.68 15.13 21.98
CA ASP A 28 2.21 14.22 23.03
C ASP A 28 0.71 13.92 22.87
N HIS A 29 -0.07 14.96 22.55
CA HIS A 29 -1.50 14.88 22.31
C HIS A 29 -1.86 15.47 20.94
N ALA A 30 -2.55 14.67 20.12
CA ALA A 30 -3.04 15.09 18.81
C ALA A 30 -4.56 15.32 18.86
N MET A 31 -5.02 16.46 18.35
CA MET A 31 -6.44 16.77 18.16
C MET A 31 -6.71 16.83 16.66
N ILE A 32 -7.50 15.88 16.15
CA ILE A 32 -7.73 15.70 14.72
C ILE A 32 -9.18 16.03 14.42
N TYR A 33 -9.40 16.92 13.44
CA TYR A 33 -10.71 17.11 12.84
C TYR A 33 -10.88 16.12 11.69
N GLY A 34 -11.79 15.15 11.83
CA GLY A 34 -11.86 13.99 10.94
C GLY A 34 -12.54 14.23 9.59
N MET A 35 -13.25 15.35 9.44
CA MET A 35 -14.02 15.61 8.22
C MET A 35 -13.11 15.66 7.00
N SER A 36 -13.51 14.95 5.94
CA SER A 36 -12.82 14.87 4.65
C SER A 36 -11.45 14.19 4.68
N LEU A 37 -11.07 13.53 5.78
CA LEU A 37 -9.88 12.70 5.82
C LEU A 37 -10.18 11.32 5.25
N ASP A 38 -9.43 10.91 4.23
CA ASP A 38 -9.39 9.53 3.74
C ASP A 38 -8.61 8.61 4.71
N PRO A 39 -8.65 7.28 4.55
CA PRO A 39 -7.96 6.35 5.45
C PRO A 39 -6.45 6.58 5.60
N HIS A 40 -5.74 6.95 4.52
CA HIS A 40 -4.29 7.17 4.56
C HIS A 40 -3.95 8.47 5.28
N THR A 41 -4.69 9.54 4.95
CA THR A 41 -4.51 10.84 5.61
C THR A 41 -4.92 10.77 7.08
N LEU A 42 -6.00 10.07 7.41
CA LEU A 42 -6.43 9.84 8.79
C LEU A 42 -5.35 9.11 9.60
N TYR A 43 -4.81 8.02 9.06
CA TYR A 43 -3.73 7.28 9.72
C TYR A 43 -2.51 8.17 9.98
N ALA A 44 -2.08 8.93 8.97
CA ALA A 44 -0.96 9.85 9.09
C ALA A 44 -1.22 11.01 10.08
N ALA A 45 -2.47 11.39 10.29
CA ALA A 45 -2.87 12.41 11.26
C ALA A 45 -2.88 11.84 12.68
N MET A 46 -3.43 10.65 12.87
CA MET A 46 -3.54 10.00 14.17
C MET A 46 -2.16 9.65 14.71
N THR A 47 -1.28 9.05 13.91
CA THR A 47 0.08 8.61 14.31
C THR A 47 1.08 9.73 14.66
N ARG A 48 0.63 10.99 14.73
CA ARG A 48 1.43 12.11 15.22
C ARG A 48 1.50 12.14 16.74
N ASP A 49 0.59 11.45 17.43
CA ASP A 49 0.56 11.39 18.88
C ASP A 49 1.67 10.48 19.45
N ARG A 50 2.09 10.77 20.68
CA ARG A 50 2.93 9.90 21.50
C ARG A 50 2.15 9.26 22.64
N LEU A 51 1.12 9.95 23.12
CA LEU A 51 0.31 9.53 24.27
C LEU A 51 -1.17 9.38 23.93
N SER A 52 -1.78 10.36 23.24
CA SER A 52 -3.18 10.23 22.83
C SER A 52 -3.54 10.99 21.55
N ALA A 53 -4.43 10.38 20.77
CA ALA A 53 -5.10 10.98 19.63
C ALA A 53 -6.60 11.14 19.90
N HIS A 54 -7.12 12.35 19.68
CA HIS A 54 -8.54 12.68 19.83
C HIS A 54 -9.13 13.05 18.48
N LEU A 55 -10.06 12.24 17.98
CA LEU A 55 -10.74 12.46 16.71
C LEU A 55 -12.08 13.14 16.93
N TYR A 56 -12.28 14.30 16.31
CA TYR A 56 -13.53 15.06 16.33
C TYR A 56 -14.34 14.78 15.06
N LEU A 57 -15.56 14.26 15.26
CA LEU A 57 -16.48 13.87 14.20
C LEU A 57 -17.78 14.68 14.29
N PRO A 58 -18.00 15.66 13.40
CA PRO A 58 -19.22 16.46 13.38
C PRO A 58 -20.38 15.64 12.77
N ARG A 59 -21.20 14.99 13.62
CA ARG A 59 -22.34 14.15 13.18
C ARG A 59 -23.23 14.84 12.15
N ASN A 60 -23.58 16.11 12.40
CA ASN A 60 -24.46 16.90 11.53
C ASN A 60 -23.91 17.12 10.10
N VAL A 61 -22.60 17.05 9.92
CA VAL A 61 -21.94 17.16 8.62
C VAL A 61 -21.74 15.78 7.99
N LEU A 62 -21.53 14.74 8.81
CA LEU A 62 -21.30 13.36 8.36
C LEU A 62 -22.58 12.65 7.93
N GLU A 63 -23.70 12.84 8.64
CA GLU A 63 -24.97 12.21 8.32
C GLU A 63 -25.67 12.94 7.17
N SER A 64 -26.18 12.19 6.19
CA SER A 64 -27.03 12.77 5.15
C SER A 64 -28.37 13.22 5.73
N ASP A 65 -29.07 14.12 5.02
CA ASP A 65 -30.41 14.56 5.41
C ASP A 65 -31.39 13.39 5.55
N ALA A 66 -31.24 12.38 4.69
CA ALA A 66 -32.04 11.15 4.74
C ALA A 66 -31.75 10.32 6.00
N ASP A 67 -30.49 10.17 6.38
CA ASP A 67 -30.10 9.47 7.60
C ASP A 67 -30.62 10.19 8.84
N ARG A 68 -30.49 11.52 8.88
CA ARG A 68 -31.01 12.34 9.98
C ARG A 68 -32.53 12.23 10.09
N ALA A 69 -33.26 12.26 8.97
CA ALA A 69 -34.72 12.08 8.96
C ALA A 69 -35.14 10.69 9.41
N ARG A 70 -34.39 9.64 9.03
CA ARG A 70 -34.68 8.25 9.40
C ARG A 70 -34.46 7.97 10.89
N HIS A 71 -33.38 8.50 11.44
CA HIS A 71 -32.96 8.21 12.81
C HIS A 71 -33.46 9.24 13.83
N GLY A 72 -33.88 10.42 13.39
CA GLY A 72 -34.26 11.53 14.27
C GLY A 72 -33.09 12.05 15.10
N GLU A 73 -33.38 12.71 16.22
CA GLU A 73 -32.34 13.14 17.16
C GLU A 73 -31.82 11.98 18.02
N PRO A 74 -30.52 11.93 18.33
CA PRO A 74 -29.96 10.96 19.26
C PRO A 74 -30.63 11.06 20.63
N ARG A 75 -30.93 9.92 21.23
CA ARG A 75 -31.56 9.84 22.56
C ARG A 75 -30.54 10.07 23.68
N ASN A 76 -29.26 9.84 23.41
CA ASN A 76 -28.17 10.01 24.37
C ASN A 76 -26.80 10.18 23.66
N PRO A 77 -25.75 10.61 24.40
CA PRO A 77 -24.42 10.85 23.82
C PRO A 77 -23.74 9.61 23.21
N ALA A 78 -24.01 8.41 23.73
CA ALA A 78 -23.43 7.18 23.20
C ALA A 78 -24.01 6.84 21.82
N GLU A 79 -25.32 7.03 21.65
CA GLU A 79 -25.98 6.91 20.34
C GLU A 79 -25.47 7.96 19.36
N GLU A 80 -25.27 9.20 19.81
CA GLU A 80 -24.68 10.25 18.98
C GLU A 80 -23.28 9.88 18.47
N LEU A 81 -22.42 9.37 19.37
CA LEU A 81 -21.08 8.91 19.01
C LEU A 81 -21.11 7.74 18.03
N HIS A 82 -21.91 6.71 18.31
CA HIS A 82 -22.01 5.55 17.40
C HIS A 82 -22.49 5.96 16.02
N ARG A 83 -23.50 6.83 15.94
CA ARG A 83 -23.99 7.34 14.65
C ARG A 83 -22.93 8.13 13.89
N ALA A 84 -22.17 8.97 14.58
CA ALA A 84 -21.06 9.70 13.97
C ALA A 84 -19.95 8.75 13.47
N LEU A 85 -19.64 7.70 14.24
CA LEU A 85 -18.67 6.67 13.85
C LEU A 85 -19.14 5.87 12.64
N ASP A 86 -20.40 5.43 12.63
CA ASP A 86 -20.99 4.66 11.53
C ASP A 86 -20.99 5.47 10.23
N ALA A 87 -21.44 6.74 10.31
CA ALA A 87 -21.43 7.65 9.16
C ALA A 87 -20.01 7.90 8.66
N TYR A 88 -19.04 8.11 9.55
CA TYR A 88 -17.65 8.32 9.17
C TYR A 88 -17.01 7.06 8.59
N ALA A 89 -17.27 5.88 9.15
CA ALA A 89 -16.77 4.61 8.63
C ALA A 89 -17.25 4.35 7.20
N ALA A 90 -18.49 4.75 6.87
CA ALA A 90 -18.99 4.69 5.50
C ALA A 90 -18.17 5.55 4.53
N THR A 91 -17.70 6.74 4.96
CA THR A 91 -16.82 7.58 4.13
C THR A 91 -15.43 6.97 3.90
N LEU A 92 -14.92 6.19 4.86
CA LEU A 92 -13.61 5.53 4.76
C LEU A 92 -13.63 4.30 3.84
N GLN A 93 -14.81 3.73 3.58
CA GLN A 93 -14.98 2.59 2.69
C GLN A 93 -15.12 3.01 1.21
N GLY A 94 -15.39 4.30 0.96
CA GLY A 94 -15.72 4.86 -0.34
C GLY A 94 -14.53 5.24 -1.22
N ASP A 95 -13.57 4.33 -1.42
CA ASP A 95 -12.80 4.21 -2.68
C ASP A 95 -12.00 2.89 -2.76
N ARG A 96 -12.62 1.75 -2.40
CA ARG A 96 -12.04 0.41 -2.65
C ARG A 96 -12.07 0.01 -4.13
N ALA A 97 -11.86 0.97 -5.03
CA ALA A 97 -11.54 0.71 -6.43
C ALA A 97 -10.05 0.82 -6.73
N ASP A 98 -9.17 0.86 -5.73
CA ASP A 98 -7.80 0.34 -5.87
C ASP A 98 -7.86 -1.19 -5.99
N GLN A 99 -8.49 -1.66 -7.07
CA GLN A 99 -8.18 -2.98 -7.59
C GLN A 99 -6.70 -2.94 -7.95
N LEU A 100 -5.92 -3.87 -7.39
CA LEU A 100 -4.56 -4.12 -7.83
C LEU A 100 -4.62 -4.33 -9.36
N ILE A 101 -4.18 -3.34 -10.15
CA ILE A 101 -4.03 -3.49 -11.60
C ILE A 101 -2.86 -4.46 -11.90
N SER A 102 -2.04 -4.79 -10.90
CA SER A 102 -1.03 -5.84 -11.02
C SER A 102 -1.68 -7.22 -10.84
N PRO A 103 -1.49 -8.16 -11.78
CA PRO A 103 -1.72 -9.56 -11.46
C PRO A 103 -0.90 -9.93 -10.23
N GLU A 104 -1.45 -10.82 -9.41
CA GLU A 104 -0.77 -11.35 -8.22
C GLU A 104 0.64 -11.80 -8.62
N PRO A 105 1.70 -11.28 -7.96
CA PRO A 105 3.06 -11.64 -8.33
C PRO A 105 3.23 -13.14 -8.18
N GLU A 106 3.79 -13.81 -9.19
CA GLU A 106 4.01 -15.25 -9.13
C GLU A 106 4.77 -15.59 -7.82
N PRO A 107 4.32 -16.62 -7.08
CA PRO A 107 4.98 -16.98 -5.83
C PRO A 107 6.44 -17.33 -6.11
N ILE A 108 7.35 -16.83 -5.26
CA ILE A 108 8.81 -17.00 -5.39
C ILE A 108 9.21 -18.48 -5.59
N ALA A 109 8.44 -19.41 -5.01
CA ALA A 109 8.62 -20.84 -5.20
C ALA A 109 8.43 -21.31 -6.66
N ALA A 110 7.43 -20.77 -7.36
CA ALA A 110 7.16 -21.10 -8.77
C ALA A 110 8.25 -20.56 -9.70
N VAL A 111 8.75 -19.35 -9.44
CA VAL A 111 9.87 -18.76 -10.17
C VAL A 111 11.12 -19.63 -10.02
N ARG A 112 11.46 -20.04 -8.79
CA ARG A 112 12.62 -20.90 -8.52
C ARG A 112 12.50 -22.30 -9.09
N ALA A 113 11.30 -22.86 -9.17
CA ALA A 113 11.08 -24.17 -9.80
C ALA A 113 11.37 -24.12 -11.30
N ARG A 114 10.85 -23.10 -12.00
CA ARG A 114 11.12 -22.89 -13.44
C ARG A 114 12.60 -22.65 -13.73
N GLU A 115 13.29 -21.88 -12.89
CA GLU A 115 14.74 -21.66 -13.04
C GLU A 115 15.54 -22.96 -12.91
N ARG A 116 15.14 -23.85 -11.99
CA ARG A 116 15.77 -25.16 -11.82
C ARG A 116 15.50 -26.07 -13.01
N GLU A 117 14.27 -26.13 -13.48
CA GLU A 117 13.88 -26.91 -14.66
C GLU A 117 14.60 -26.41 -15.92
N ALA A 118 14.74 -25.09 -16.10
CA ALA A 118 15.49 -24.51 -17.20
C ALA A 118 16.99 -24.84 -17.12
N ALA A 119 17.58 -24.77 -15.92
CA ALA A 119 18.98 -25.15 -15.73
C ALA A 119 19.22 -26.65 -16.02
N GLU A 120 18.30 -27.52 -15.59
CA GLU A 120 18.35 -28.95 -15.86
C GLU A 120 18.25 -29.25 -17.36
N GLN A 121 17.35 -28.58 -18.08
CA GLN A 121 17.22 -28.73 -19.54
C GLN A 121 18.48 -28.30 -20.28
N VAL A 122 19.13 -27.21 -19.85
CA VAL A 122 20.39 -26.75 -20.42
C VAL A 122 21.51 -27.78 -20.20
N GLU A 123 21.59 -28.40 -19.02
CA GLU A 123 22.58 -29.43 -18.74
C GLU A 123 22.33 -30.72 -19.53
N VAL A 124 21.07 -31.16 -19.63
CA VAL A 124 20.68 -32.30 -20.49
C VAL A 124 21.07 -32.04 -21.95
N GLN A 125 20.85 -30.82 -22.45
CA GLN A 125 21.20 -30.46 -23.84
C GLN A 125 22.71 -30.43 -24.07
N LYS A 126 23.50 -29.92 -23.12
CA LYS A 126 24.97 -29.97 -23.19
C LYS A 126 25.47 -31.41 -23.21
N MET A 127 24.92 -32.27 -22.36
CA MET A 127 25.33 -33.68 -22.27
C MET A 127 24.99 -34.45 -23.55
N ALA A 128 23.78 -34.25 -24.10
CA ALA A 128 23.39 -34.82 -25.39
C ALA A 128 24.31 -34.38 -26.53
N ARG A 129 24.71 -33.10 -26.56
CA ARG A 129 25.64 -32.55 -27.56
C ARG A 129 27.05 -33.15 -27.42
N ALA A 130 27.52 -33.34 -26.20
CA ALA A 130 28.82 -33.96 -25.93
C ALA A 130 28.84 -35.44 -26.36
N VAL A 131 27.78 -36.20 -26.05
CA VAL A 131 27.62 -37.59 -26.46
C VAL A 131 27.59 -37.70 -27.99
N PHE A 132 26.84 -36.82 -28.66
CA PHE A 132 26.79 -36.80 -30.12
C PHE A 132 28.15 -36.49 -30.76
N ALA A 133 28.90 -35.53 -30.22
CA ALA A 133 30.25 -35.20 -30.68
C ALA A 133 31.23 -36.36 -30.50
N ALA A 134 31.17 -37.06 -29.36
CA ALA A 134 32.00 -38.24 -29.10
C ALA A 134 31.67 -39.40 -30.07
N ALA A 135 30.39 -39.64 -30.36
CA ALA A 135 29.97 -40.65 -31.33
C ALA A 135 30.46 -40.33 -32.74
N MET A 136 30.42 -39.06 -33.16
CA MET A 136 30.94 -38.62 -34.46
C MET A 136 32.47 -38.75 -34.54
N LEU A 137 33.20 -38.40 -33.48
CA LEU A 137 34.65 -38.57 -33.44
C LEU A 137 35.03 -40.04 -33.57
N ASN A 138 34.31 -40.94 -32.89
CA ASN A 138 34.54 -42.39 -32.96
C ASN A 138 34.29 -42.96 -34.37
N GLN A 139 33.31 -42.42 -35.11
CA GLN A 139 33.07 -42.78 -36.52
C GLN A 139 34.17 -42.28 -37.47
N ILE A 140 34.85 -41.17 -37.15
CA ILE A 140 35.95 -40.62 -37.94
C ILE A 140 37.27 -41.35 -37.65
N THR A 141 37.47 -41.82 -36.41
CA THR A 141 38.70 -42.50 -35.99
C THR A 141 38.71 -44.01 -36.15
N ASP A 142 37.60 -44.66 -36.56
CA ASP A 142 37.56 -46.11 -36.78
C ASP A 142 38.35 -46.49 -38.06
N PRO A 143 39.53 -47.14 -37.93
CA PRO A 143 40.36 -47.49 -39.08
C PRO A 143 39.82 -48.71 -39.86
N ARG A 144 38.73 -49.35 -39.42
CA ARG A 144 38.20 -50.57 -40.07
C ARG A 144 37.29 -50.33 -41.28
N ARG A 145 37.05 -49.07 -41.69
CA ARG A 145 36.24 -48.72 -42.88
C ARG A 145 37.00 -48.21 -44.11
N ARG A 146 38.35 -48.15 -44.07
CA ARG A 146 39.18 -47.66 -45.20
C ARG A 146 39.65 -48.73 -46.20
N THR A 147 39.20 -49.97 -46.08
CA THR A 147 39.46 -51.02 -47.08
C THR A 147 38.17 -51.71 -47.48
N ALA A 148 37.48 -51.12 -48.46
CA ALA A 148 36.60 -51.80 -49.40
C ALA A 148 36.67 -51.02 -50.72
#